data_AF-A0A9E1NHU3-F1
#
_entry.id   AF-A0A9E1NHU3-F1
#
_cell.length_a   1.000
_cell.length_b   1.000
_cell.length_c   1.000
_cell.angle_alpha   90.00
_cell.angle_beta   90.00
_cell.angle_gamma   90.00
#
_symmetry.space_group_name_H-M   'P 1'
#
loop_
_entity.id
_entity.type
_entity.pdbx_description
1 polymer ?
#
loop_
_entity_poly.entity_id
_entity_poly.type
_entity_poly.pdbx_seq_one_letter_code
_entity_poly.pdbx_strand_id
1 'polypeptide(L)'
;MFELILDRALAKCGSSKALAIEIGKSPSEITKFRAGESGLKIEHLEKLIKISGLIIAPADKEAKLKTALKIMSELFIEETKNTP
;
A
#
# COMPACT_ATOMS: atom_id res chain seq x y z
N MET A 1 3.90 -10.19 -0.27
CA MET A 1 3.22 -9.14 0.55
C MET A 1 4.13 -7.95 0.79
N PHE A 2 5.34 -8.12 1.34
CA PHE A 2 6.29 -7.00 1.54
C PHE A 2 6.73 -6.30 0.25
N GLU A 3 6.89 -7.02 -0.86
CA GLU A 3 7.17 -6.40 -2.16
C GLU A 3 6.08 -5.42 -2.60
N LEU A 4 4.79 -5.77 -2.42
CA LEU A 4 3.68 -4.88 -2.74
C LEU A 4 3.68 -3.60 -1.89
N ILE A 5 4.05 -3.71 -0.61
CA ILE A 5 4.15 -2.56 0.30
C ILE A 5 5.33 -1.68 -0.15
N LEU A 6 6.46 -2.28 -0.49
CA LEU A 6 7.65 -1.59 -0.95
C LEU A 6 7.41 -0.88 -2.28
N ASP A 7 6.81 -1.55 -3.27
CA ASP A 7 6.51 -0.99 -4.58
C ASP A 7 5.47 0.16 -4.48
N ARG A 8 4.44 0.02 -3.63
CA ARG A 8 3.49 1.11 -3.32
C ARG A 8 4.19 2.29 -2.66
N ALA A 9 5.08 2.05 -1.71
CA ALA A 9 5.83 3.10 -1.03
C ALA A 9 6.79 3.80 -2.00
N LEU A 10 7.45 3.05 -2.89
CA LEU A 10 8.27 3.60 -3.97
C LEU A 10 7.46 4.44 -4.94
N ALA A 11 6.27 3.98 -5.35
CA ALA A 11 5.38 4.73 -6.23
C ALA A 11 4.91 6.05 -5.60
N LYS A 12 4.68 6.08 -4.28
CA LYS A 12 4.34 7.30 -3.54
C LYS A 12 5.52 8.27 -3.40
N CYS A 13 6.71 7.77 -3.10
CA CYS A 13 7.90 8.60 -2.92
C CYS A 13 8.58 9.00 -4.24
N GLY A 14 8.22 8.37 -5.37
CA GLY A 14 8.76 8.63 -6.71
C GLY A 14 10.18 8.10 -6.95
N SER A 15 10.96 7.83 -5.89
CA SER A 15 12.29 7.22 -6.01
C SER A 15 12.70 6.43 -4.77
N SER A 16 13.61 5.46 -4.96
CA SER A 16 14.21 4.68 -3.86
C SER A 16 15.02 5.55 -2.90
N LYS A 17 15.67 6.62 -3.40
CA LYS A 17 16.38 7.59 -2.54
C LYS A 17 15.42 8.35 -1.62
N ALA A 18 14.32 8.85 -2.15
CA ALA A 18 13.32 9.57 -1.37
C ALA A 18 12.66 8.66 -0.32
N LEU A 19 12.33 7.42 -0.69
CA LEU A 19 11.80 6.43 0.25
C LEU A 19 12.80 6.14 1.37
N ALA A 20 14.08 5.93 1.03
CA ALA A 20 15.13 5.66 2.00
C ALA A 20 15.28 6.81 3.02
N ILE A 21 15.25 8.06 2.55
CA ILE A 21 15.28 9.26 3.42
C ILE A 21 14.08 9.26 4.38
N GLU A 22 12.87 9.02 3.87
CA GLU A 22 11.65 9.03 4.69
C GLU A 22 11.67 7.98 5.81
N ILE A 23 12.11 6.76 5.49
CA ILE A 23 12.19 5.73 6.51
C ILE A 23 13.40 5.93 7.45
N GLY A 24 14.40 6.71 7.05
CA GLY A 24 15.64 6.95 7.82
C GLY A 24 16.73 5.92 7.56
N LYS A 25 16.83 5.43 6.31
CA LYS A 25 17.78 4.40 5.87
C LYS A 25 18.58 4.83 4.67
N SER A 26 19.65 4.09 4.40
CA SER A 26 20.39 4.22 3.15
C SER A 26 19.65 3.52 1.99
N PRO A 27 19.77 4.01 0.74
CA PRO A 27 19.16 3.34 -0.41
C PRO A 27 19.66 1.89 -0.60
N SER A 28 20.90 1.61 -0.21
CA SER A 28 21.47 0.27 -0.25
C SER A 28 20.81 -0.68 0.74
N GLU A 29 20.40 -0.22 1.92
CA GLU A 29 19.62 -1.03 2.88
C GLU A 29 18.22 -1.36 2.34
N ILE A 30 17.60 -0.47 1.57
CA ILE A 30 16.34 -0.79 0.87
C ILE A 30 16.53 -1.88 -0.17
N THR A 31 17.60 -1.81 -0.96
CA THR A 31 17.92 -2.86 -1.94
C THR A 31 18.20 -4.19 -1.27
N LYS A 32 18.98 -4.21 -0.17
CA LYS A 32 19.25 -5.41 0.62
C LYS A 32 17.99 -6.00 1.24
N PHE A 33 17.09 -5.14 1.74
CA PHE A 33 15.79 -5.57 2.25
C PHE A 33 14.93 -6.21 1.15
N ARG A 34 14.90 -5.61 -0.04
CA ARG A 34 14.20 -6.19 -1.20
C ARG A 34 14.78 -7.54 -1.62
N ALA A 35 16.09 -7.67 -1.59
CA ALA A 35 16.80 -8.91 -1.91
C ALA A 35 16.70 -9.99 -0.81
N GLY A 36 16.13 -9.66 0.36
CA GLY A 36 16.06 -10.56 1.51
C GLY A 36 17.40 -10.73 2.25
N GLU A 37 18.42 -9.94 1.91
CA GLU A 37 19.77 -10.00 2.48
C GLU A 37 19.86 -9.35 3.86
N SER A 38 19.02 -8.34 4.14
CA SER A 38 18.97 -7.71 5.47
C SER A 38 17.56 -7.28 5.85
N GLY A 39 17.16 -7.54 7.10
CA GLY A 39 15.89 -7.07 7.64
C GLY A 39 15.86 -5.57 7.96
N LEU A 40 14.66 -5.00 7.93
CA LEU A 40 14.38 -3.68 8.50
C LEU A 40 13.83 -3.85 9.92
N LYS A 41 14.15 -2.90 10.82
CA LYS A 41 13.54 -2.88 12.17
C LYS A 41 12.05 -2.51 12.07
N ILE A 42 11.28 -2.89 13.10
CA ILE A 42 9.83 -2.65 13.20
C ILE A 42 9.49 -1.18 12.92
N GLU A 43 10.20 -0.22 13.51
CA GLU A 43 9.99 1.22 13.28
C GLU A 43 10.09 1.64 11.80
N HIS A 44 10.97 1.01 11.02
CA HIS A 44 11.12 1.28 9.59
C HIS A 44 9.98 0.64 8.80
N LEU A 45 9.53 -0.56 9.20
CA LEU A 45 8.41 -1.26 8.58
C LEU A 45 7.10 -0.49 8.79
N GLU A 46 6.89 0.08 9.98
CA GLU A 46 5.72 0.93 10.27
C GLU A 46 5.69 2.17 9.38
N LYS A 47 6.82 2.86 9.22
CA LYS A 47 6.94 3.99 8.28
C LYS A 47 6.64 3.55 6.85
N LEU A 48 7.18 2.41 6.43
CA LEU A 48 7.00 1.87 5.08
C LEU A 48 5.51 1.53 4.81
N ILE A 49 4.83 0.92 5.77
CA ILE A 49 3.38 0.66 5.72
C ILE A 49 2.60 1.98 5.65
N LYS A 50 2.94 2.96 6.47
CA LYS A 50 2.28 4.27 6.47
C LYS A 50 2.42 4.99 5.13
N ILE A 51 3.62 4.99 4.54
CA ILE A 51 3.91 5.59 3.22
C ILE A 51 3.14 4.84 2.13
N SER A 52 3.13 3.51 2.16
CA SER A 52 2.41 2.68 1.18
C SER A 52 0.89 2.94 1.17
N GLY A 53 0.36 3.55 2.24
CA GLY A 53 -1.07 3.77 2.43
C GLY A 53 -1.84 2.47 2.66
N LEU A 54 -1.15 1.40 3.04
CA LEU A 54 -1.78 0.13 3.37
C LEU A 54 -2.48 0.29 4.73
N ILE A 55 -3.80 0.25 4.69
CA ILE A 55 -4.63 0.23 5.88
C ILE A 55 -4.82 -1.24 6.24
N ILE A 56 -4.25 -1.67 7.36
CA ILE A 56 -4.56 -2.98 7.93
C ILE A 56 -5.95 -2.85 8.56
N ALA A 57 -6.96 -3.22 7.79
CA ALA A 57 -8.33 -3.26 8.27
C ALA A 57 -8.52 -4.52 9.14
N PRO A 58 -9.15 -4.43 10.32
CA PRO A 58 -9.63 -5.63 11.00
C PRO A 58 -10.57 -6.41 10.07
N ALA A 59 -10.58 -7.75 10.16
CA ALA A 59 -11.29 -8.63 9.21
C ALA A 59 -12.76 -8.22 8.95
N ASP A 60 -13.44 -7.71 9.98
CA ASP A 60 -14.82 -7.21 9.89
C ASP A 60 -14.97 -5.99 8.95
N LYS A 61 -13.95 -5.14 8.85
CA LYS A 61 -13.93 -3.99 7.93
C LYS A 61 -13.72 -4.41 6.48
N GLU A 62 -13.03 -5.52 6.19
CA GLU A 62 -12.84 -5.99 4.81
C GLU A 62 -14.17 -6.44 4.20
N ALA A 63 -14.98 -7.19 4.96
CA ALA A 63 -16.31 -7.62 4.53
C ALA A 63 -17.22 -6.40 4.24
N LYS A 64 -17.22 -5.40 5.13
CA LYS A 64 -17.96 -4.15 4.93
C LYS A 64 -17.48 -3.38 3.69
N LEU A 65 -16.17 -3.34 3.44
CA LEU A 65 -15.59 -2.68 2.27
C LEU A 65 -15.99 -3.39 0.96
N LYS A 66 -15.96 -4.73 0.93
CA LYS A 66 -16.41 -5.54 -0.21
C LYS A 66 -17.88 -5.32 -0.50
N THR A 67 -18.72 -5.32 0.54
CA THR A 67 -20.16 -5.02 0.38
C THR A 67 -20.38 -3.61 -0.16
N ALA A 68 -19.67 -2.60 0.38
CA ALA A 68 -19.78 -1.23 -0.10
C ALA A 68 -19.35 -1.09 -1.57
N LEU A 69 -18.25 -1.73 -1.97
CA LEU A 69 -17.78 -1.75 -3.36
C LEU A 69 -18.78 -2.43 -4.30
N LYS A 70 -19.40 -3.53 -3.87
CA LYS A 70 -20.44 -4.22 -4.64
C LYS A 70 -21.67 -3.31 -4.86
N ILE A 71 -22.18 -2.68 -3.80
CA ILE A 71 -23.30 -1.75 -3.89
C ILE A 71 -22.98 -0.58 -4.83
N MET A 72 -21.80 0.03 -4.71
CA MET A 72 -21.40 1.12 -5.61
C MET A 72 -21.28 0.67 -7.07
N SER A 73 -20.78 -0.55 -7.32
CA SER A 73 -20.71 -1.11 -8.68
C SER A 73 -22.10 -1.35 -9.27
N GLU A 74 -23.06 -1.83 -8.47
CA GLU A 74 -24.44 -2.07 -8.91
C GLU A 74 -25.13 -0.74 -9.24
N LEU A 75 -24.99 0.26 -8.37
CA LEU A 75 -25.53 1.61 -8.60
C LEU A 75 -24.96 2.26 -9.87
N PHE A 76 -23.65 2.12 -10.10
CA PHE A 76 -23.01 2.65 -11.32
C PHE A 76 -23.52 1.97 -12.60
N ILE A 77 -23.79 0.65 -12.55
CA ILE A 77 -24.35 -0.09 -13.69
C ILE A 77 -25.81 0.33 -13.94
N GLU A 78 -26.59 0.60 -12.89
CA GLU A 78 -27.97 1.08 -13.02
C GLU A 78 -28.05 2.51 -13.57
N GLU A 79 -27.16 3.41 -13.17
CA GLU A 79 -27.07 4.76 -13.75
C GLU A 79 -26.71 4.71 -15.24
N THR A 80 -25.73 3.89 -15.61
CA THR A 80 -25.29 3.76 -17.02
C THR A 80 -26.32 3.08 -17.92
N LYS A 81 -27.20 2.22 -17.38
CA LYS A 81 -28.33 1.64 -18.11
C LYS A 81 -29.52 2.59 -18.29
N ASN A 82 -29.65 3.60 -17.43
CA ASN A 82 -30.74 4.57 -17.46
C ASN A 82 -30.36 5.91 -18.10
N THR A 83 -29.16 6.03 -18.65
CA THR A 83 -28.76 7.21 -19.42
C THR A 83 -29.17 6.97 -20.89
N PRO A 84 -30.09 7.79 -21.47
CA PRO A 84 -30.61 7.61 -22.82
C PRO A 84 -29.58 7.82 -23.93
#